data_AF-A0A2E2M3W7-F1
#
_entry.id   AF-A0A2E2M3W7-F1
#
_cell.length_a   1.000
_cell.length_b   1.000
_cell.length_c   1.000
_cell.angle_alpha   90.00
_cell.angle_beta   90.00
_cell.angle_gamma   90.00
#
_symmetry.space_group_name_H-M   'P 1'
#
loop_
_entity.id
_entity.type
_entity.pdbx_description
1 polymer ?
#
loop_
_entity_poly.entity_id
_entity_poly.type
_entity_poly.pdbx_seq_one_letter_code
_entity_poly.pdbx_strand_id
1 'polypeptide(L)' 'MKKPTTSLPKVEVVNCASQTELQRLAMMMMQLDMALAMARENGLVEVQTTLETALSEVRAARDRLLQ' A
#
# COMPACT_ATOMS: atom_id res chain seq x y z
N MET A 1 42.42 -5.83 -15.86
CA MET A 1 41.53 -4.90 -15.13
C MET A 1 40.13 -5.53 -15.09
N LYS A 2 39.60 -5.87 -13.90
CA LYS A 2 38.27 -6.49 -13.77
C LYS A 2 37.21 -5.37 -13.74
N LYS A 3 36.21 -5.43 -14.64
CA LYS A 3 35.12 -4.44 -14.73
C LYS A 3 34.21 -4.54 -13.50
N PRO A 4 33.66 -3.43 -12.99
CA PRO A 4 32.72 -3.47 -11.87
C PRO A 4 31.40 -4.09 -12.36
N THR A 5 31.05 -5.25 -11.84
CA THR A 5 29.70 -5.81 -11.94
C THR A 5 28.76 -4.91 -11.17
N THR A 6 27.90 -4.18 -11.88
CA THR A 6 26.71 -3.55 -11.34
C THR A 6 25.83 -4.66 -10.75
N SER A 7 25.86 -4.79 -9.42
CA SER A 7 24.92 -5.65 -8.71
C SER A 7 23.51 -5.15 -9.00
N LEU A 8 22.71 -5.96 -9.69
CA LEU A 8 21.29 -5.68 -9.88
C LEU A 8 20.63 -5.47 -8.50
N PRO A 9 19.67 -4.53 -8.38
CA PRO A 9 18.95 -4.35 -7.14
C PRO A 9 18.31 -5.69 -6.75
N LYS A 10 18.61 -6.15 -5.53
CA LYS A 10 18.06 -7.39 -5.00
C LYS A 10 16.55 -7.20 -4.88
N VAL A 11 15.80 -7.82 -5.80
CA VAL A 11 14.34 -7.87 -5.72
C VAL A 11 14.01 -8.81 -4.58
N GLU A 12 13.68 -8.25 -3.42
CA GLU A 12 13.29 -9.02 -2.25
C GLU A 12 11.78 -9.24 -2.30
N VAL A 13 11.38 -10.52 -2.35
CA VAL A 13 9.96 -10.87 -2.33
C VAL A 13 9.43 -10.57 -0.94
N VAL A 14 8.64 -9.50 -0.85
CA VAL A 14 7.98 -9.12 0.39
C VAL A 14 6.76 -10.02 0.57
N ASN A 15 6.75 -10.82 1.63
CA ASN A 15 5.67 -11.76 1.93
C ASN A 15 4.98 -11.36 3.25
N CYS A 16 3.75 -11.83 3.48
CA CYS A 16 3.00 -11.47 4.69
C CYS A 16 3.74 -11.81 5.99
N ALA A 17 4.60 -12.83 5.99
CA ALA A 17 5.38 -13.25 7.15
C ALA A 17 6.60 -12.36 7.44
N SER A 18 7.14 -11.67 6.42
CA SER A 18 8.26 -10.74 6.57
C SER A 18 7.82 -9.30 6.84
N GLN A 19 6.52 -9.02 6.78
CA GLN A 19 5.97 -7.68 7.00
C GLN A 19 5.52 -7.49 8.44
N THR A 20 5.87 -6.35 9.00
CA THR A 20 5.18 -5.85 10.19
C THR A 20 3.74 -5.50 9.85
N GLU A 21 2.89 -5.47 10.86
CA GLU A 21 1.51 -5.05 10.68
C GLU A 21 1.42 -3.61 10.12
N LEU A 22 2.30 -2.72 10.59
CA LEU A 22 2.41 -1.36 10.08
C LEU A 22 2.75 -1.31 8.57
N GLN A 23 3.66 -2.18 8.12
CA GLN A 23 4.00 -2.29 6.69
C GLN A 23 2.82 -2.81 5.85
N ARG A 24 2.06 -3.78 6.38
CA ARG A 24 0.84 -4.26 5.73
C ARG A 24 -0.21 -3.16 5.59
N LEU A 25 -0.44 -2.39 6.66
CA LEU A 25 -1.38 -1.26 6.61
C LEU A 25 -0.92 -0.19 5.62
N ALA A 26 0.38 0.13 5.57
CA ALA A 26 0.91 1.07 4.59
C ALA A 26 0.66 0.61 3.13
N MET A 27 0.86 -0.68 2.85
CA MET A 27 0.52 -1.23 1.53
C MET A 27 -0.97 -1.15 1.23
N MET A 28 -1.82 -1.52 2.19
CA MET A 28 -3.27 -1.44 2.02
C MET A 28 -3.73 -0.01 1.73
N MET A 29 -3.19 0.98 2.45
CA MET A 29 -3.48 2.40 2.17
C MET A 29 -3.12 2.78 0.74
N MET A 30 -1.91 2.43 0.28
CA MET A 30 -1.46 2.73 -1.08
C MET A 30 -2.36 2.08 -2.15
N GLN A 31 -2.75 0.82 -1.95
CA GLN A 31 -3.64 0.09 -2.86
C GLN A 31 -5.05 0.69 -2.89
N LEU A 32 -5.58 1.10 -1.73
CA LEU A 32 -6.88 1.76 -1.64
C LEU A 32 -6.85 3.15 -2.26
N ASP A 33 -5.79 3.94 -2.05
CA ASP A 33 -5.61 5.26 -2.68
C ASP A 33 -5.56 5.12 -4.21
N MET A 34 -4.84 4.13 -4.73
CA MET A 34 -4.80 3.83 -6.16
C MET A 34 -6.18 3.40 -6.70
N ALA A 35 -6.88 2.51 -5.99
CA ALA A 35 -8.24 2.10 -6.36
C ALA A 35 -9.21 3.29 -6.36
N LEU A 36 -9.07 4.20 -5.41
CA LEU A 36 -9.91 5.40 -5.30
C LEU A 36 -9.66 6.36 -6.46
N ALA A 37 -8.39 6.55 -6.85
CA ALA A 37 -8.04 7.33 -8.04
C ALA A 37 -8.71 6.75 -9.29
N MET A 38 -8.61 5.44 -9.51
CA MET A 38 -9.28 4.78 -10.64
C MET A 38 -10.81 4.92 -10.57
N ALA A 39 -11.42 4.79 -9.39
CA ALA A 39 -12.86 4.95 -9.22
C ALA A 39 -13.33 6.38 -9.52
N ARG A 40 -12.51 7.39 -9.21
CA ARG A 40 -12.75 8.80 -9.54
C ARG A 40 -12.66 9.05 -11.03
N GLU A 41 -11.61 8.54 -11.68
CA GLU A 41 -11.42 8.66 -13.13
C GLU A 41 -12.57 8.05 -13.94
N ASN A 42 -13.17 6.96 -13.43
CA ASN A 42 -14.26 6.24 -14.09
C ASN A 42 -15.66 6.66 -13.61
N GLY A 43 -15.79 7.66 -12.73
CA GLY A 43 -17.10 8.13 -12.24
C GLY A 43 -17.87 7.12 -11.39
N LEU A 44 -17.20 6.16 -10.75
CA LEU A 44 -17.81 5.10 -9.94
C LEU A 44 -18.12 5.57 -8.52
N VAL A 45 -19.13 6.42 -8.35
CA VAL A 45 -19.42 7.15 -7.08
C VAL A 45 -19.64 6.23 -5.87
N GLU A 46 -20.38 5.13 -6.02
CA GLU A 46 -20.62 4.19 -4.91
C GLU A 46 -19.33 3.50 -4.46
N VAL A 47 -18.46 3.17 -5.41
CA VAL A 47 -17.15 2.56 -5.16
C VAL A 47 -16.25 3.56 -4.44
N GLN A 48 -16.26 4.84 -4.83
CA GLN A 48 -15.50 5.89 -4.15
C GLN A 48 -15.86 5.97 -2.66
N THR A 49 -17.15 5.99 -2.33
CA THR A 49 -17.63 6.08 -0.94
C THR A 49 -17.15 4.88 -0.11
N THR A 50 -17.21 3.68 -0.71
CA THR A 50 -16.74 2.45 -0.07
C THR A 50 -15.23 2.49 0.19
N LEU A 51 -14.45 2.94 -0.79
CA LEU A 51 -12.99 3.04 -0.69
C LEU A 51 -12.55 4.12 0.31
N GLU A 52 -13.23 5.25 0.37
CA GLU A 52 -12.97 6.31 1.35
C GLU A 52 -13.23 5.84 2.78
N THR A 53 -14.31 5.06 2.98
CA THR A 53 -14.61 4.42 4.26
C THR A 53 -13.51 3.45 4.67
N ALA A 54 -13.10 2.55 3.76
CA ALA A 54 -12.01 1.60 3.99
C ALA A 54 -10.68 2.31 4.32
N LEU A 55 -10.35 3.41 3.62
CA LEU A 55 -9.16 4.22 3.93
C LEU A 55 -9.21 4.81 5.34
N SER A 56 -10.38 5.28 5.78
CA SER A 56 -10.58 5.78 7.14
C SER A 56 -10.30 4.71 8.20
N GLU A 57 -10.83 3.50 7.99
CA GLU A 57 -10.62 2.37 8.90
C GLU A 57 -9.16 1.93 8.98
N VAL A 58 -8.47 1.86 7.84
CA VAL A 58 -7.05 1.50 7.79
C VAL A 58 -6.19 2.58 8.47
N ARG A 59 -6.51 3.87 8.29
CA ARG A 59 -5.85 4.98 9.01
C ARG A 59 -6.05 4.86 10.52
N ALA A 60 -7.27 4.60 10.97
CA ALA A 60 -7.56 4.41 12.38
C ALA A 60 -6.82 3.18 12.96
N ALA A 61 -6.70 2.09 12.20
CA ALA A 61 -5.92 0.92 12.61
C ALA A 61 -4.43 1.22 12.73
N ARG A 62 -3.87 1.97 11.77
CA ARG A 62 -2.47 2.41 11.81
C ARG A 62 -2.23 3.30 13.04
N ASP A 63 -3.10 4.26 13.29
CA ASP A 63 -2.93 5.20 14.38
C ASP A 63 -2.98 4.49 15.74
N ARG A 64 -3.82 3.44 15.90
CA ARG A 64 -3.81 2.58 17.10
C ARG A 64 -2.49 1.82 17.31
N LEU A 65 -1.79 1.45 16.24
CA LEU A 65 -0.50 0.76 16.33
C LEU A 65 0.69 1.69 16.59
N LEU A 66 0.51 2.99 16.36
CA LEU A 66 1.54 4.02 16.57
C LEU A 66 1.48 4.67 17.96
N GLN A 67 0.43 4.37 18.74
CA GLN A 67 0.25 4.80 20.14
C GLN A 67 0.97 3.84 21.10
#